data_AF-A0A7J2V0W5-F1
#
_entry.id   AF-A0A7J2V0W5-F1
#
_cell.length_a   1.000
_cell.length_b   1.000
_cell.length_c   1.000
_cell.angle_alpha   90.00
_cell.angle_beta   90.00
_cell.angle_gamma   90.00
#
_symmetry.space_group_name_H-M   'P 1'
#
loop_
_entity.id
_entity.type
_entity.pdbx_description
1 polymer ?
#
loop_
_entity_poly.entity_id
_entity_poly.type
_entity_poly.pdbx_seq_one_letter_code
_entity_poly.pdbx_strand_id
1 'polypeptide(L)' 'MSLLKGRGVIIALDLDDAESIRRLVSATSDLDAVTGYKVGFIAALTHGLKKTVDLVRGVS' A
#
# COMPACT_ATOMS: atom_id res chain seq x y z
N MET A 1 -0.72 8.88 21.89
CA MET A 1 -0.76 9.29 20.47
C MET A 1 0.57 9.93 20.12
N SER A 2 1.40 9.19 19.38
CA SER A 2 2.85 9.40 19.24
C SER A 2 3.22 10.54 18.26
N LEU A 3 4.43 11.08 18.44
CA LEU A 3 5.07 12.29 17.89
C LEU A 3 5.19 12.40 16.34
N LEU A 4 4.47 11.61 15.55
CA LEU A 4 4.66 11.49 14.09
C LEU A 4 3.53 12.09 13.25
N LYS A 5 2.82 13.11 13.74
CA LYS A 5 1.67 13.74 13.06
C LYS A 5 1.95 14.38 11.68
N GLY A 6 3.13 14.16 11.08
CA GLY A 6 3.48 14.54 9.72
C GLY A 6 4.79 13.94 9.19
N ARG A 7 5.31 12.86 9.78
CA ARG A 7 6.56 12.20 9.34
C ARG A 7 6.32 10.70 9.23
N GLY A 8 6.53 10.14 8.06
CA GLY A 8 6.31 8.72 7.79
C GLY A 8 6.70 8.35 6.36
N VAL A 9 6.87 7.06 6.11
CA VAL A 9 7.20 6.50 4.81
C VAL A 9 5.90 6.18 4.08
N ILE A 10 5.77 6.70 2.86
CA ILE A 10 4.78 6.23 1.90
C ILE A 10 5.49 5.29 0.94
N ILE A 11 5.10 4.01 0.94
CA ILE A 11 5.69 3.03 0.05
C ILE A 11 5.03 3.16 -1.32
N ALA A 12 5.83 3.29 -2.38
CA ALA A 12 5.34 3.31 -3.75
C ALA A 12 5.09 1.89 -4.25
N LEU A 13 3.83 1.52 -4.47
CA LEU A 13 3.43 0.21 -4.99
C LEU A 13 3.43 0.21 -6.52
N ASP A 14 4.58 0.50 -7.14
CA ASP A 14 4.77 0.45 -8.59
C ASP A 14 4.94 -1.01 -9.07
N LEU A 15 3.97 -1.85 -8.70
CA LEU A 15 3.84 -3.27 -9.04
C LEU A 15 2.58 -3.44 -9.91
N ASP A 16 2.51 -4.49 -10.72
CA ASP A 16 1.41 -4.72 -11.67
C ASP A 16 0.53 -5.93 -11.32
N ASP A 17 0.98 -6.81 -10.42
CA ASP A 17 0.23 -8.00 -10.01
C ASP A 17 -0.26 -7.93 -8.54
N ALA A 18 -1.37 -8.62 -8.28
CA ALA A 18 -2.06 -8.58 -6.99
C ALA A 18 -1.35 -9.36 -5.88
N GLU A 19 -0.52 -10.35 -6.21
CA GLU A 19 0.21 -11.16 -5.24
C GLU A 19 1.37 -10.36 -4.64
N SER A 20 2.18 -9.73 -5.49
CA SER A 20 3.28 -8.85 -5.07
C SER A 20 2.78 -7.68 -4.23
N ILE A 21 1.67 -7.06 -4.61
CA ILE A 21 1.03 -5.99 -3.82
C ILE A 21 0.68 -6.50 -2.42
N ARG A 22 -0.04 -7.62 -2.31
CA ARG A 22 -0.43 -8.19 -1.01
C ARG A 22 0.77 -8.56 -0.15
N ARG A 23 1.78 -9.20 -0.74
CA ARG A 23 2.99 -9.62 -0.04
C ARG A 23 3.73 -8.42 0.54
N LEU A 24 3.89 -7.36 -0.24
CA LEU A 24 4.58 -6.15 0.22
C LEU A 24 3.79 -5.44 1.33
N VAL A 25 2.49 -5.20 1.11
CA VAL A 25 1.63 -4.56 2.12
C VAL A 25 1.63 -5.35 3.43
N SER A 26 1.52 -6.68 3.37
CA SER A 26 1.53 -7.54 4.58
C SER A 26 2.85 -7.49 5.33
N ALA A 27 3.97 -7.32 4.62
CA ALA A 27 5.29 -7.26 5.24
C ALA A 27 5.57 -5.88 5.88
N THR A 28 4.81 -4.84 5.55
CA THR A 28 5.14 -3.46 5.91
C THR A 28 4.04 -2.71 6.65
N SER A 29 2.80 -3.22 6.71
CA SER A 29 1.65 -2.53 7.34
C SER A 29 1.83 -2.28 8.83
N ASP A 30 2.49 -3.20 9.53
CA ASP A 30 2.66 -3.15 10.99
C ASP A 30 3.90 -2.35 11.42
N LEU A 31 4.64 -1.79 10.47
CA LEU A 31 5.80 -0.96 10.77
C LEU A 31 5.35 0.44 11.15
N ASP A 32 5.64 0.87 12.39
CA ASP A 32 5.29 2.20 12.92
C ASP A 32 5.70 3.38 12.01
N ALA A 33 6.74 3.19 11.19
CA ALA A 33 7.25 4.21 10.26
C ALA A 33 6.43 4.31 8.97
N VAL A 34 5.64 3.30 8.60
CA VAL A 34 4.84 3.28 7.36
C VAL A 34 3.50 3.96 7.61
N THR A 35 3.26 5.06 6.89
CA THR A 35 2.03 5.86 7.04
C THR A 35 1.08 5.74 5.86
N GLY A 36 1.46 5.00 4.82
CA GLY A 36 0.58 4.73 3.70
C GLY A 36 1.27 4.11 2.50
N TYR A 37 0.46 3.91 1.45
CA TYR A 37 0.89 3.31 0.19
C TYR A 37 0.41 4.17 -0.99
N LYS A 38 1.31 4.49 -1.91
CA LYS A 38 0.95 5.09 -3.20
C LYS A 38 0.54 3.96 -4.15
N VAL A 39 -0.72 3.92 -4.56
CA VAL A 39 -1.20 2.95 -5.54
C VAL A 39 -0.50 3.13 -6.88
N GLY A 40 0.02 2.03 -7.44
CA GLY A 40 0.65 2.01 -8.76
C GLY A 40 -0.36 2.24 -9.88
N PHE A 41 0.03 3.08 -10.86
CA PHE A 41 -0.83 3.42 -11.99
C PHE A 41 -1.15 2.20 -12.86
N ILE A 42 -0.17 1.35 -13.14
CA ILE A 42 -0.34 0.14 -13.96
C ILE A 42 -1.31 -0.84 -13.30
N ALA A 43 -1.16 -1.15 -12.00
CA ALA A 43 -2.10 -2.01 -11.30
C ALA A 43 -3.54 -1.45 -11.31
N ALA A 44 -3.70 -0.13 -11.13
CA ALA A 44 -5.01 0.51 -11.15
C ALA A 44 -5.69 0.40 -12.53
N LEU A 45 -4.94 0.49 -13.63
CA LEU A 45 -5.46 0.27 -14.99
C LEU A 45 -5.77 -1.21 -15.26
N THR A 46 -4.89 -2.12 -14.83
CA THR A 46 -5.02 -3.56 -15.10
C THR A 46 -6.15 -4.21 -14.30
N HIS A 47 -6.26 -3.90 -13.01
CA HIS A 47 -7.18 -4.57 -12.08
C HIS A 47 -8.41 -3.73 -11.74
N GLY A 48 -8.40 -2.45 -12.11
CA GLY A 48 -9.35 -1.45 -11.65
C GLY A 48 -8.95 -0.84 -10.31
N LEU A 49 -9.21 0.47 -10.16
CA LEU A 49 -8.83 1.23 -8.96
C LEU A 49 -9.43 0.64 -7.68
N LYS A 50 -10.73 0.29 -7.69
CA LYS A 50 -11.40 -0.28 -6.51
C LYS A 50 -10.69 -1.54 -6.02
N LYS A 51 -10.49 -2.51 -6.93
CA LYS A 51 -9.83 -3.78 -6.60
C LYS A 51 -8.42 -3.55 -6.08
N THR A 52 -7.68 -2.62 -6.68
CA THR A 52 -6.31 -2.29 -6.26
C THR A 52 -6.27 -1.68 -4.86
N VAL A 53 -7.20 -0.78 -4.53
CA VAL A 53 -7.34 -0.21 -3.18
C VAL A 53 -7.73 -1.29 -2.16
N ASP A 54 -8.65 -2.20 -2.53
CA ASP A 54 -9.06 -3.30 -1.64
C ASP A 54 -7.89 -4.25 -1.32
N LEU A 55 -6.93 -4.44 -2.23
CA LEU A 55 -5.71 -5.23 -1.96
C LEU A 55 -4.82 -4.60 -0.89
N VAL A 56 -4.82 -3.27 -0.79
CA VAL A 56 -4.06 -2.54 0.24
C VAL A 56 -4.83 -2.55 1.57
N ARG A 57 -6.14 -2.28 1.52
CA ARG A 57 -6.99 -2.19 2.71
C ARG A 57 -7.31 -3.53 3.36
N GLY A 58 -7.37 -4.62 2.58
CA GLY A 58 -7.70 -5.95 3.11
C GLY A 58 -6.60 -6.56 3.99
N VAL A 59 -5.51 -5.84 4.19
CA VAL A 59 -4.32 -6.27 4.96
C VAL A 59 -4.01 -5.29 6.10
N SER A 60 -4.51 -4.05 6.03
CA SER A 60 -4.27 -2.99 7.03
C SER A 60 -5.36 -2.91 8.09
#